data_AF-A0A7C6XCF0-F1
#
_entry.id   AF-A0A7C6XCF0-F1
#
_cell.length_a   1.000
_cell.length_b   1.000
_cell.length_c   1.000
_cell.angle_alpha   90.00
_cell.angle_beta   90.00
_cell.angle_gamma   90.00
#
_symmetry.space_group_name_H-M   'P 1'
#
loop_
_entity.id
_entity.type
_entity.pdbx_description
1 polymer ?
#
loop_
_entity_poly.entity_id
_entity_poly.type
_entity_poly.pdbx_seq_one_letter_code
_entity_poly.pdbx_strand_id
1 'polypeptide(L)' 'GRAGVPLDPARVTVILGDVTVFRHGLAVAFDPDAARAALTAEDVQIQVDLGAGEATRRVWTCDFTYDYVKINADYHT' A
#
# COMPACT_ATOMS: atom_id res chain seq x y z
N GLY A 1 6.70 -11.92 1.57
CA GLY A 1 5.44 -11.31 2.05
C GLY A 1 4.65 -12.32 2.86
N ARG A 2 3.44 -11.98 3.32
CA ARG A 2 2.57 -12.89 4.12
C ARG A 2 1.53 -13.67 3.29
N ALA A 3 1.53 -13.51 1.97
CA ALA A 3 0.57 -14.14 1.07
C ALA A 3 0.75 -15.65 0.85
N GLY A 4 1.78 -16.28 1.46
CA GLY A 4 2.03 -17.72 1.34
C GLY A 4 2.49 -18.19 -0.05
N VAL A 5 2.78 -17.27 -0.96
CA VAL A 5 3.26 -17.55 -2.32
C VAL A 5 4.75 -17.20 -2.47
N PRO A 6 5.49 -17.88 -3.37
CA PRO A 6 6.84 -17.47 -3.72
C PRO A 6 6.86 -16.01 -4.19
N LEU A 7 7.74 -15.23 -3.59
CA LEU A 7 7.96 -13.83 -3.89
C LEU A 7 9.45 -13.57 -3.74
N ASP A 8 10.06 -12.96 -4.75
CA ASP A 8 11.42 -12.45 -4.65
C ASP A 8 11.39 -10.98 -4.22
N PRO A 9 11.74 -10.64 -2.96
CA PRO A 9 11.70 -9.26 -2.49
C PRO A 9 12.61 -8.33 -3.29
N ALA A 10 13.70 -8.84 -3.86
CA ALA A 10 14.68 -8.05 -4.62
C ALA A 10 14.15 -7.52 -5.95
N ARG A 11 12.95 -7.96 -6.37
CA ARG A 11 12.27 -7.49 -7.59
C ARG A 11 11.09 -6.57 -7.30
N VAL A 12 10.72 -6.43 -6.03
CA VAL A 12 9.52 -5.69 -5.63
C VAL A 12 9.75 -4.19 -5.74
N THR A 13 8.75 -3.49 -6.28
CA THR A 13 8.65 -2.03 -6.31
C THR A 13 7.33 -1.59 -5.72
N VAL A 14 7.35 -0.57 -4.86
CA VAL A 14 6.15 0.01 -4.23
C VAL A 14 6.10 1.51 -4.52
N ILE A 15 4.93 1.96 -4.97
CA ILE A 15 4.65 3.33 -5.37
C ILE A 15 3.39 3.81 -4.66
N LEU A 16 3.45 4.99 -4.04
CA LEU A 16 2.35 5.67 -3.37
C LEU A 16 1.98 6.92 -4.19
N GLY A 17 0.82 6.91 -4.83
CA GLY A 17 0.52 7.88 -5.90
C GLY A 17 1.59 7.82 -6.98
N ASP A 18 2.35 8.90 -7.14
CA ASP A 18 3.50 9.01 -8.06
C ASP A 18 4.86 8.84 -7.39
N VAL A 19 4.90 8.56 -6.08
CA VAL A 19 6.13 8.49 -5.28
C VAL A 19 6.60 7.05 -5.15
N THR A 20 7.73 6.71 -5.78
CA THR A 20 8.39 5.42 -5.54
C THR A 20 9.05 5.46 -4.16
N VAL A 21 8.65 4.57 -3.25
CA VAL A 21 9.21 4.49 -1.88
C VAL A 21 10.09 3.26 -1.67
N PHE A 22 9.93 2.24 -2.51
CA PHE A 22 10.68 1.00 -2.45
C PHE A 22 10.92 0.48 -3.86
N ARG A 23 12.14 0.05 -4.17
CA ARG A 23 12.51 -0.50 -5.47
C ARG A 23 13.61 -1.55 -5.32
N HIS A 24 13.44 -2.67 -6.02
CA HIS A 24 14.40 -3.76 -6.09
C HIS A 24 14.85 -4.28 -4.71
N GLY A 25 13.90 -4.44 -3.78
CA GLY A 25 14.20 -4.96 -2.44
C GLY A 25 14.75 -3.95 -1.45
N LEU A 26 14.84 -2.66 -1.82
CA LEU A 26 15.41 -1.62 -0.97
C LEU A 26 14.48 -0.40 -0.89
N ALA A 27 14.46 0.24 0.28
CA ALA A 27 13.89 1.57 0.40
C ALA A 27 14.71 2.55 -0.44
N VAL A 28 14.05 3.43 -1.16
CA VAL A 28 14.71 4.48 -1.94
C VAL A 28 14.58 5.82 -1.24
N ALA A 29 15.45 6.77 -1.56
CA ALA A 29 15.24 8.15 -1.15
C ALA A 29 14.03 8.72 -1.91
N PHE A 30 13.09 9.31 -1.18
CA PHE A 30 11.90 9.96 -1.73
C PHE A 30 11.57 11.20 -0.90
N ASP A 31 10.72 12.07 -1.43
CA ASP A 31 10.21 13.24 -0.71
C ASP A 31 9.07 12.82 0.24
N PRO A 32 9.25 12.91 1.57
CA PRO A 32 8.23 12.53 2.54
C PRO A 32 6.97 13.38 2.44
N ASP A 33 7.08 14.66 2.06
CA ASP A 33 5.91 15.54 1.95
C ASP A 33 5.07 15.19 0.73
N ALA A 34 5.71 14.83 -0.39
CA ALA A 34 5.01 14.30 -1.57
C ALA A 34 4.31 12.95 -1.26
N ALA A 35 4.99 12.05 -0.55
CA ALA A 35 4.38 10.77 -0.14
C ALA A 35 3.20 10.99 0.81
N ARG A 36 3.33 11.94 1.74
CA ARG A 36 2.25 12.33 2.66
C ARG A 36 1.06 12.90 1.89
N ALA A 37 1.29 13.80 0.94
CA ALA A 37 0.24 14.37 0.10
C ALA A 37 -0.55 13.27 -0.65
N ALA A 38 0.15 12.27 -1.21
CA ALA A 38 -0.47 11.13 -1.88
C ALA A 38 -1.33 10.27 -0.93
N LEU A 39 -0.91 10.09 0.33
CA LEU A 39 -1.65 9.32 1.33
C LEU A 39 -2.81 10.08 1.98
N THR A 40 -2.82 11.42 1.90
CA THR A 40 -3.89 12.28 2.43
C THR A 40 -4.92 12.69 1.37
N ALA A 41 -4.77 12.24 0.13
CA ALA A 41 -5.76 12.43 -0.92
C ALA A 41 -7.05 11.67 -0.61
N GLU A 42 -8.16 12.10 -1.20
CA GLU A 42 -9.46 11.40 -1.10
C GLU A 42 -9.35 9.95 -1.60
N ASP A 43 -8.74 9.78 -2.79
CA ASP A 43 -8.41 8.47 -3.35
C ASP A 43 -6.91 8.19 -3.21
N VAL A 44 -6.55 7.16 -2.45
CA VAL A 44 -5.16 6.75 -2.25
C VAL A 44 -4.80 5.61 -3.20
N GLN A 45 -3.94 5.90 -4.18
CA GLN A 45 -3.41 4.90 -5.09
C GLN A 45 -2.14 4.27 -4.51
N ILE A 46 -2.15 2.93 -4.34
CA ILE A 46 -0.98 2.14 -3.98
C ILE A 46 -0.73 1.13 -5.11
N GLN A 47 0.45 1.21 -5.72
CA GLN A 47 0.88 0.25 -6.73
C GLN A 47 2.03 -0.59 -6.17
N VAL A 48 1.89 -1.90 -6.31
CA VAL A 48 2.91 -2.89 -5.95
C VAL A 48 3.22 -3.72 -7.18
N ASP A 49 4.42 -3.55 -7.71
CA ASP A 49 4.97 -4.42 -8.76
C ASP A 49 5.80 -5.51 -8.09
N LEU A 50 5.43 -6.78 -8.32
CA LEU A 50 6.15 -7.93 -7.79
C LEU A 50 7.36 -8.32 -8.66
N GLY A 51 7.47 -7.72 -9.85
CA GLY A 51 8.45 -8.02 -10.85
C GLY A 51 8.37 -9.46 -11.37
N ALA A 52 7.26 -10.19 -11.17
CA ALA A 52 7.14 -11.63 -11.37
C ALA A 52 6.38 -12.06 -12.66
N GLY A 53 6.17 -11.12 -13.59
CA GLY A 53 5.43 -11.34 -14.85
C GLY A 53 4.58 -10.13 -15.21
N GLU A 54 3.63 -10.31 -16.13
CA GLU A 54 2.76 -9.22 -16.64
C GLU A 54 1.35 -9.24 -16.04
N ALA A 55 1.03 -10.25 -15.24
CA ALA A 55 -0.29 -10.37 -14.62
C ALA A 55 -0.56 -9.20 -13.68
N THR A 56 -1.73 -8.59 -13.82
CA THR A 56 -2.14 -7.42 -13.04
C THR A 56 -3.52 -7.63 -12.42
N ARG A 57 -3.71 -7.15 -11.19
CA ARG A 57 -5.01 -7.14 -10.52
C ARG A 57 -5.17 -5.89 -9.67
N ARG A 58 -6.40 -5.37 -9.61
CA ARG A 58 -6.78 -4.22 -8.77
C ARG A 58 -7.71 -4.69 -7.64
N VAL A 59 -7.50 -4.11 -6.46
CA VAL A 59 -8.33 -4.30 -5.28
C VAL A 59 -8.68 -2.92 -4.74
N TRP A 60 -9.92 -2.74 -4.32
CA TRP A 60 -10.39 -1.53 -3.62
C TRP A 60 -10.51 -1.84 -2.14
N THR A 61 -10.07 -0.91 -1.31
CA THR A 61 -10.15 -1.01 0.14
C THR A 61 -10.21 0.40 0.73
N CYS A 62 -10.42 0.50 2.03
CA CYS A 62 -10.46 1.76 2.77
C CYS A 62 -9.51 1.69 3.97
N ASP A 63 -9.26 2.85 4.57
CA ASP A 63 -8.50 2.96 5.79
C ASP A 63 -9.29 2.43 7.01
N PHE A 64 -8.55 2.16 8.08
CA PHE A 64 -9.10 1.65 9.32
C PHE A 64 -9.17 2.77 10.36
N THR A 65 -10.31 3.48 10.38
CA THR A 65 -10.50 4.67 11.22
C THR A 65 -10.92 4.34 12.65
N TYR A 66 -10.75 5.31 13.55
CA TYR A 66 -11.31 5.24 14.90
C TYR A 66 -12.84 5.09 14.89
N ASP A 67 -13.53 5.76 13.97
CA ASP A 67 -14.98 5.67 13.86
C ASP A 67 -15.45 4.26 13.47
N TYR A 68 -14.68 3.54 12.64
CA TYR A 68 -14.94 2.12 12.40
C TYR A 68 -14.92 1.32 13.71
N VAL A 69 -13.91 1.55 14.56
CA VAL A 69 -13.79 0.87 15.86
C VAL A 69 -14.97 1.23 16.75
N LYS A 70 -15.33 2.52 16.87
CA LYS A 70 -16.44 2.98 17.71
C LYS A 70 -17.77 2.38 17.27
N ILE A 71 -18.09 2.43 15.98
CA ILE A 71 -19.32 1.87 15.42
C ILE A 71 -19.43 0.38 15.73
N ASN A 72 -18.34 -0.37 15.60
CA ASN A 72 -18.35 -1.83 15.79
C ASN A 72 -18.13 -2.28 17.24
N ALA A 73 -17.55 -1.44 18.10
CA ALA A 73 -17.33 -1.73 19.53
C ALA A 73 -18.60 -1.54 20.37
N ASP A 74 -19.52 -0.67 19.92
CA ASP A 74 -20.82 -0.47 20.58
C ASP A 74 -21.85 -1.58 20.24
N TYR A 75 -21.50 -2.53 19.36
CA TYR A 75 -22.28 -3.76 19.14
C TYR A 75 -21.95 -4.79 20.24
N HIS A 76 -22.67 -4.69 21.35
CA HIS A 76 -22.79 -5.65 22.47
C HIS A 76 -21.82 -5.54 23.67
N THR A 77 -22.34 -5.00 24.78
CA THR A 77 -22.51 -5.77 26.02
C THR A 77 -23.98 -5.88 26.35
#